data_AF-A0A6G1G8Z8-F1
#
_entry.id   AF-A0A6G1G8Z8-F1
#
_cell.length_a   1.000
_cell.length_b   1.000
_cell.length_c   1.000
_cell.angle_alpha   90.00
_cell.angle_beta   90.00
_cell.angle_gamma   90.00
#
_symmetry.space_group_name_H-M   'P 1'
#
loop_
_entity.id
_entity.type
_entity.pdbx_description
1 polymer ?
#
loop_
_entity_poly.entity_id
_entity_poly.type
_entity_poly.pdbx_seq_one_letter_code
_entity_poly.pdbx_strand_id
1 'polypeptide(L)'
;MVSSSAPSLKSEYSLSEGMKEKPVMNVDDGYLLLYHHYALSNEYYAHERERVQHSLIILFMIGTSARPSTLVEGGGYYNTNECLKYNDIEIFKVRDPNLPSQQVFLMRVRLRLLKGKRDKGLPIKVVFCERDDNLAFCAILQVFGLAFADDAFDSDWIKQPKDLYTFSVPPHLQSVQLHWKESMQDIPIFRRSVFRGGQATISPNRSVQYMNLYYQNARLGKSAGFADPLGLYSYRRGAGEAIDCVAGSDMRSFMMGHARASLFERYYRNSVVQLDSVSTFLEVPSSDALIKLAGHMSLTRDLSAADSINVEDSAVDSDPSIQEIEKTCLRFRKDLIETFGKIKNGTGTELYDTYRRERSHLRSERIKVKRALEEEARQQYFRTAGTRYIDEQRRGIAREYVEPKPIFQFEEQERLAALLFQNRDVRQVSEEEIYGVAHCSDG
;
A
#
# COMPACT_ATOMS: atom_id res chain seq x y z
N MET A 1 5.09 12.98 -57.57
CA MET A 1 5.49 13.46 -56.22
C MET A 1 5.36 12.28 -55.28
N VAL A 2 6.47 11.62 -54.95
CA VAL A 2 6.48 10.54 -53.96
C VAL A 2 6.71 11.21 -52.61
N SER A 3 5.66 11.26 -51.79
CA SER A 3 5.75 11.71 -50.40
C SER A 3 6.50 10.66 -49.59
N SER A 4 7.80 10.87 -49.37
CA SER A 4 8.56 10.10 -48.38
C SER A 4 8.20 10.63 -47.00
N SER A 5 7.10 10.11 -46.42
CA SER A 5 6.82 10.33 -45.01
C SER A 5 7.90 9.62 -44.18
N ALA A 6 8.63 10.37 -43.36
CA ALA A 6 9.62 9.82 -42.45
C ALA A 6 8.97 8.74 -41.56
N PRO A 7 9.67 7.62 -41.26
CA PRO A 7 9.13 6.61 -40.37
C PRO A 7 8.80 7.26 -39.03
N SER A 8 7.57 7.05 -38.56
CA SER A 8 7.17 7.54 -37.24
C SER A 8 8.04 6.89 -36.17
N LEU A 9 8.28 7.58 -35.05
CA LEU A 9 8.97 7.01 -33.88
C LEU A 9 8.32 5.67 -33.43
N LYS A 10 7.03 5.47 -33.70
CA LYS A 10 6.35 4.21 -33.38
C LYS A 10 6.88 3.03 -34.19
N SER A 11 7.07 3.22 -35.50
CA SER A 11 7.64 2.20 -36.39
C SER A 11 9.13 1.99 -36.13
N GLU A 12 9.87 3.06 -35.84
CA GLU A 12 11.31 2.98 -35.59
C GLU A 12 11.63 2.21 -34.30
N TYR A 13 10.84 2.41 -33.24
CA TYR A 13 11.07 1.81 -31.92
C TYR A 13 10.10 0.68 -31.57
N SER A 14 9.30 0.19 -32.54
CA SER A 14 8.30 -0.87 -32.34
C SER A 14 7.37 -0.61 -31.14
N LEU A 15 6.94 0.64 -30.97
CA LEU A 15 6.15 1.05 -29.81
C LEU A 15 4.68 0.65 -29.99
N SER A 16 4.13 -0.05 -29.00
CA SER A 16 2.71 -0.39 -28.94
C SER A 16 1.88 0.80 -28.43
N GLU A 17 0.74 1.05 -29.08
CA GLU A 17 -0.29 1.97 -28.58
C GLU A 17 -1.20 1.32 -27.53
N GLY A 18 -1.08 0.00 -27.36
CA GLY A 18 -1.80 -0.75 -26.36
C GLY A 18 -1.51 -0.22 -24.96
N MET A 19 -2.56 -0.03 -24.17
CA MET A 19 -2.39 0.28 -22.76
C MET A 19 -1.95 -0.99 -22.02
N LYS A 20 -0.94 -0.86 -21.15
CA LYS A 20 -0.60 -1.96 -20.24
C LYS A 20 -1.80 -2.26 -19.34
N GLU A 21 -2.03 -3.55 -19.12
CA GLU A 21 -2.97 -4.01 -18.12
C GLU A 21 -2.60 -3.49 -16.74
N LYS A 22 -3.63 -3.35 -15.93
CA LYS A 22 -3.62 -2.43 -14.81
C LYS A 22 -4.32 -3.13 -13.66
N PRO A 23 -3.58 -3.69 -12.69
CA PRO A 23 -4.16 -4.55 -11.67
C PRO A 23 -5.23 -3.83 -10.84
N VAL A 24 -6.37 -4.47 -10.62
CA VAL A 24 -7.51 -3.94 -9.86
C VAL A 24 -7.69 -4.81 -8.62
N MET A 25 -7.92 -4.18 -7.47
CA MET A 25 -8.02 -4.87 -6.19
C MET A 25 -9.46 -4.86 -5.68
N ASN A 26 -10.05 -6.02 -5.39
CA ASN A 26 -11.37 -6.07 -4.74
C ASN A 26 -11.25 -6.16 -3.21
N VAL A 27 -12.39 -6.38 -2.54
CA VAL A 27 -12.44 -6.55 -1.09
C VAL A 27 -11.71 -7.80 -0.61
N ASP A 28 -11.78 -8.92 -1.35
CA ASP A 28 -11.13 -10.18 -0.98
C ASP A 28 -9.61 -10.06 -1.06
N ASP A 29 -9.10 -9.47 -2.15
CA ASP A 29 -7.69 -9.13 -2.29
C ASP A 29 -7.21 -8.21 -1.15
N GLY A 30 -8.03 -7.21 -0.81
CA GLY A 30 -7.74 -6.27 0.28
C GLY A 30 -7.68 -6.97 1.63
N TYR A 31 -8.59 -7.92 1.89
CA TYR A 31 -8.60 -8.72 3.11
C TYR A 31 -7.36 -9.62 3.18
N LEU A 32 -7.07 -10.35 2.10
CA LEU A 32 -5.89 -11.23 2.02
C LEU A 32 -4.59 -10.45 2.19
N LEU A 33 -4.49 -9.24 1.62
CA LEU A 33 -3.35 -8.36 1.77
C LEU A 33 -3.20 -7.88 3.22
N LEU A 34 -4.28 -7.44 3.87
CA LEU A 34 -4.25 -7.00 5.26
C LEU A 34 -3.92 -8.15 6.20
N TYR A 35 -4.47 -9.34 5.97
CA TYR A 35 -4.12 -10.55 6.71
C TYR A 35 -2.64 -10.84 6.55
N HIS A 36 -2.12 -10.84 5.32
CA HIS A 36 -0.70 -11.02 5.08
C HIS A 36 0.15 -9.98 5.82
N HIS A 37 -0.20 -8.70 5.72
CA HIS A 37 0.52 -7.57 6.33
C HIS A 37 0.68 -7.69 7.86
N TYR A 38 -0.34 -8.21 8.54
CA TYR A 38 -0.35 -8.36 10.00
C TYR A 38 0.06 -9.77 10.47
N ALA A 39 -0.48 -10.81 9.86
CA ALA A 39 -0.42 -12.20 10.34
C ALA A 39 0.68 -13.04 9.69
N LEU A 40 1.20 -12.68 8.51
CA LEU A 40 2.18 -13.49 7.77
C LEU A 40 3.49 -12.76 7.45
N SER A 41 3.48 -11.43 7.47
CA SER A 41 4.57 -10.61 6.96
C SER A 41 5.55 -10.14 8.04
N ASN A 42 6.81 -10.50 7.84
CA ASN A 42 7.98 -9.95 8.56
C ASN A 42 8.64 -8.77 7.81
N GLU A 43 7.88 -8.08 6.95
CA GLU A 43 8.38 -6.89 6.27
C GLU A 43 8.91 -5.85 7.25
N TYR A 44 10.10 -5.35 6.97
CA TYR A 44 10.77 -4.38 7.82
C TYR A 44 10.13 -2.98 7.69
N TYR A 45 9.75 -2.44 8.83
CA TYR A 45 9.44 -1.02 9.02
C TYR A 45 10.48 -0.43 9.96
N ALA A 46 10.91 0.82 9.71
CA ALA A 46 11.89 1.46 10.58
C ALA A 46 11.33 1.69 12.00
N HIS A 47 10.01 1.82 12.11
CA HIS A 47 9.28 1.88 13.37
C HIS A 47 7.90 1.24 13.17
N GLU A 48 7.45 0.38 14.09
CA GLU A 48 6.21 -0.41 13.90
C GLU A 48 4.93 0.41 13.75
N ARG A 49 4.89 1.64 14.27
CA ARG A 49 3.85 2.63 13.91
C ARG A 49 3.62 2.73 12.39
N GLU A 50 4.68 2.64 11.58
CA GLU A 50 4.55 2.72 10.12
C GLU A 50 3.74 1.55 9.53
N ARG A 51 3.72 0.37 10.18
CA ARG A 51 2.87 -0.77 9.79
C ARG A 51 1.39 -0.41 9.93
N VAL A 52 1.01 0.18 11.06
CA VAL A 52 -0.37 0.67 11.32
C VAL A 52 -0.74 1.81 10.37
N GLN A 53 0.19 2.74 10.13
CA GLN A 53 -0.04 3.81 9.16
C GLN A 53 -0.24 3.27 7.74
N HIS A 54 0.52 2.26 7.32
CA HIS A 54 0.42 1.66 6.00
C HIS A 54 -0.95 1.02 5.79
N SER A 55 -1.43 0.21 6.74
CA SER A 55 -2.77 -0.37 6.65
C SER A 55 -3.87 0.70 6.65
N LEU A 56 -3.75 1.75 7.47
CA LEU A 56 -4.74 2.83 7.48
C LEU A 56 -4.73 3.62 6.16
N ILE A 57 -3.56 3.81 5.54
CA ILE A 57 -3.48 4.42 4.21
C ILE A 57 -4.20 3.54 3.18
N ILE A 58 -4.03 2.22 3.21
CA ILE A 58 -4.75 1.28 2.35
C ILE A 58 -6.27 1.43 2.56
N LEU A 59 -6.74 1.41 3.81
CA LEU A 59 -8.17 1.57 4.15
C LEU A 59 -8.73 2.91 3.70
N PHE A 60 -7.99 4.01 3.87
CA PHE A 60 -8.39 5.31 3.35
C PHE A 60 -8.43 5.33 1.83
N MET A 61 -7.47 4.70 1.14
CA MET A 61 -7.52 4.62 -0.32
C MET A 61 -8.70 3.80 -0.83
N ILE A 62 -9.04 2.70 -0.17
CA ILE A 62 -10.22 1.87 -0.49
C ILE A 62 -11.52 2.65 -0.22
N GLY A 63 -11.65 3.27 0.96
CA GLY A 63 -12.89 3.96 1.35
C GLY A 63 -13.12 5.29 0.64
N THR A 64 -12.06 6.01 0.26
CA THR A 64 -12.19 7.34 -0.35
C THR A 64 -11.96 7.36 -1.85
N SER A 65 -11.41 6.28 -2.43
CA SER A 65 -10.80 6.26 -3.76
C SER A 65 -9.68 7.29 -3.95
N ALA A 66 -9.18 7.97 -2.91
CA ALA A 66 -8.25 9.10 -3.05
C ALA A 66 -6.93 8.71 -3.72
N ARG A 67 -6.23 9.70 -4.28
CA ARG A 67 -4.85 9.49 -4.73
C ARG A 67 -3.95 9.40 -3.51
N PRO A 68 -2.83 8.66 -3.57
CA PRO A 68 -1.86 8.61 -2.46
C PRO A 68 -1.41 10.00 -2.02
N SER A 69 -1.14 10.90 -2.98
CA SER A 69 -0.70 12.27 -2.70
C SER A 69 -1.77 13.19 -2.11
N THR A 70 -3.01 12.72 -1.96
CA THR A 70 -4.04 13.40 -1.16
C THR A 70 -3.88 13.05 0.32
N LEU A 71 -3.31 11.88 0.63
CA LEU A 71 -3.16 11.37 2.00
C LEU A 71 -1.75 11.64 2.57
N VAL A 72 -0.71 11.43 1.76
CA VAL A 72 0.71 11.56 2.14
C VAL A 72 1.44 12.59 1.27
N GLU A 73 2.64 13.03 1.70
CA GLU A 73 3.44 14.01 0.96
C GLU A 73 3.83 13.46 -0.43
N GLY A 74 3.26 14.06 -1.48
CA GLY A 74 3.48 13.64 -2.87
C GLY A 74 4.85 14.09 -3.41
N GLY A 75 5.41 13.34 -4.37
CA GLY A 75 6.70 13.69 -4.98
C GLY A 75 6.75 15.07 -5.66
N GLY A 76 5.63 15.52 -6.25
CA GLY A 76 5.50 16.87 -6.82
C GLY A 76 5.34 17.99 -5.78
N TYR A 77 5.22 17.63 -4.50
CA TYR A 77 5.06 18.52 -3.34
C TYR A 77 6.12 18.17 -2.29
N TYR A 78 7.29 17.73 -2.74
CA TYR A 78 8.36 17.29 -1.85
C TYR A 78 8.78 18.43 -0.91
N ASN A 79 8.93 18.13 0.38
CA ASN A 79 9.25 19.06 1.45
C ASN A 79 8.20 20.14 1.76
N THR A 80 6.99 20.10 1.19
CA THR A 80 5.92 21.04 1.57
C THR A 80 5.13 20.56 2.80
N ASN A 81 5.27 19.28 3.16
CA ASN A 81 4.49 18.63 4.22
C ASN A 81 2.97 18.63 3.94
N GLU A 82 2.56 18.84 2.68
CA GLU A 82 1.14 18.76 2.28
C GLU A 82 0.66 17.31 2.33
N CYS A 83 -0.13 17.00 3.36
CA CYS A 83 -0.69 15.68 3.63
C CYS A 83 -2.00 15.80 4.43
N LEU A 84 -2.60 14.65 4.74
CA LEU A 84 -3.74 14.55 5.65
C LEU A 84 -3.28 14.78 7.10
N LYS A 85 -4.00 15.68 7.80
CA LYS A 85 -3.70 16.08 9.18
C LYS A 85 -4.84 15.72 10.13
N TYR A 86 -4.63 15.85 11.45
CA TYR A 86 -5.70 15.66 12.42
C TYR A 86 -6.89 16.61 12.20
N ASN A 87 -6.67 17.87 11.81
CA ASN A 87 -7.76 18.80 11.46
C ASN A 87 -8.57 18.43 10.20
N ASP A 88 -8.14 17.40 9.47
CA ASP A 88 -8.88 16.84 8.35
C ASP A 88 -9.79 15.68 8.80
N ILE A 89 -9.75 15.28 10.07
CA ILE A 89 -10.48 14.14 10.62
C ILE A 89 -11.39 14.63 11.75
N GLU A 90 -12.69 14.40 11.62
CA GLU A 90 -13.69 14.66 12.66
C GLU A 90 -14.24 13.31 13.12
N ILE A 91 -14.24 13.03 14.43
CA ILE A 91 -14.82 11.80 14.99
C ILE A 91 -15.96 12.15 15.93
N PHE A 92 -17.05 11.40 15.85
CA PHE A 92 -18.24 11.57 16.65
C PHE A 92 -18.62 10.24 17.26
N LYS A 93 -18.99 10.24 18.55
CA LYS A 93 -19.84 9.19 19.10
C LYS A 93 -21.28 9.56 18.77
N VAL A 94 -22.03 8.65 18.17
CA VAL A 94 -23.40 8.91 17.67
C VAL A 94 -24.36 7.85 18.19
N ARG A 95 -25.65 8.20 18.32
CA ARG A 95 -26.72 7.20 18.46
C ARG A 95 -26.98 6.59 17.09
N ASP A 96 -26.94 5.27 16.97
CA ASP A 96 -27.22 4.62 15.69
C ASP A 96 -28.70 4.89 15.31
N PRO A 97 -28.97 5.53 14.15
CA PRO A 97 -30.35 5.80 13.73
C PRO A 97 -31.19 4.54 13.51
N ASN A 98 -30.55 3.42 13.15
CA ASN A 98 -31.21 2.13 12.95
C ASN A 98 -31.34 1.35 14.26
N LEU A 99 -30.45 1.59 15.22
CA LEU A 99 -30.42 0.93 16.52
C LEU A 99 -30.22 1.96 17.65
N PRO A 100 -31.24 2.76 18.02
CA PRO A 100 -31.05 3.91 18.93
C PRO A 100 -30.57 3.57 20.36
N SER A 101 -30.66 2.31 20.75
CA SER A 101 -30.09 1.78 21.99
C SER A 101 -28.56 1.60 21.93
N GLN A 102 -27.98 1.56 20.73
CA GLN A 102 -26.55 1.45 20.49
C GLN A 102 -25.92 2.82 20.23
N GLN A 103 -24.68 2.96 20.67
CA GLN A 103 -23.85 4.14 20.38
C GLN A 103 -22.58 3.67 19.70
N VAL A 104 -22.30 4.25 18.55
CA VAL A 104 -21.20 3.85 17.67
C VAL A 104 -20.34 5.07 17.32
N PHE A 105 -19.14 4.83 16.82
CA PHE A 105 -18.30 5.89 16.28
C PHE A 105 -18.53 6.10 14.78
N LEU A 106 -18.54 7.38 14.40
CA LEU A 106 -18.57 7.84 13.02
C LEU A 106 -17.41 8.81 12.80
N MET A 107 -16.70 8.64 11.71
CA MET A 107 -15.58 9.49 11.32
C MET A 107 -15.84 10.16 9.98
N ARG A 108 -15.54 11.45 9.87
CA ARG A 108 -15.52 12.19 8.61
C ARG A 108 -14.10 12.57 8.26
N VAL A 109 -13.65 12.20 7.07
CA VAL A 109 -12.33 12.53 6.54
C VAL A 109 -12.47 13.54 5.41
N ARG A 110 -11.86 14.72 5.58
CA ARG A 110 -11.89 15.85 4.66
C ARG A 110 -10.72 15.78 3.67
N LEU A 111 -11.02 15.58 2.40
CA LEU A 111 -10.03 15.48 1.32
C LEU A 111 -9.77 16.85 0.68
N ARG A 112 -8.95 17.67 1.32
CA ARG A 112 -8.59 19.02 0.81
C ARG A 112 -7.52 19.01 -0.29
N LEU A 113 -6.72 17.95 -0.37
CA LEU A 113 -5.55 17.86 -1.26
C LEU A 113 -5.82 17.11 -2.58
N LEU A 114 -7.00 17.29 -3.15
CA LEU A 114 -7.36 16.66 -4.42
C LEU A 114 -6.57 17.27 -5.59
N LYS A 115 -6.17 16.43 -6.55
CA LYS A 115 -5.40 16.87 -7.73
C LYS A 115 -6.16 17.95 -8.50
N GLY A 116 -5.52 19.09 -8.73
CA GLY A 116 -6.11 20.24 -9.42
C GLY A 116 -7.06 21.10 -8.57
N LYS A 117 -7.37 20.68 -7.33
CA LYS A 117 -8.27 21.38 -6.40
C LYS A 117 -7.69 21.44 -4.97
N ARG A 118 -6.36 21.44 -4.84
CA ARG A 118 -5.69 21.51 -3.52
C ARG A 118 -6.09 22.79 -2.81
N ASP A 119 -6.69 22.63 -1.62
CA ASP A 119 -7.21 23.71 -0.77
C ASP A 119 -8.09 24.71 -1.56
N LYS A 120 -8.84 24.21 -2.55
CA LYS A 120 -9.72 25.00 -3.42
C LYS A 120 -11.12 24.41 -3.47
N GLY A 121 -12.11 25.28 -3.33
CA GLY A 121 -13.52 24.91 -3.33
C GLY A 121 -13.93 24.12 -2.10
N LEU A 122 -15.12 23.52 -2.14
CA LEU A 122 -15.62 22.69 -1.06
C LEU A 122 -14.92 21.31 -1.09
N PRO A 123 -14.16 20.94 -0.04
CA PRO A 123 -13.49 19.65 0.00
C PRO A 123 -14.51 18.52 0.17
N ILE A 124 -14.18 17.36 -0.40
CA ILE A 124 -15.00 16.15 -0.23
C ILE A 124 -14.82 15.66 1.20
N LYS A 125 -15.93 15.36 1.89
CA LYS A 125 -15.92 14.67 3.17
C LYS A 125 -16.44 13.24 2.96
N VAL A 126 -15.62 12.25 3.26
CA VAL A 126 -16.00 10.84 3.22
C VAL A 126 -16.30 10.37 4.63
N VAL A 127 -17.42 9.66 4.79
CA VAL A 127 -17.86 9.10 6.08
C VAL A 127 -17.35 7.66 6.20
N PHE A 128 -16.79 7.35 7.36
CA PHE A 128 -16.44 6.01 7.80
C PHE A 128 -17.27 5.69 9.03
N CYS A 129 -17.84 4.49 9.09
CA CYS A 129 -18.53 3.99 10.25
C CYS A 129 -17.62 3.00 10.99
N GLU A 130 -17.81 2.90 12.30
CA GLU A 130 -17.24 1.81 13.11
C GLU A 130 -17.67 0.46 12.52
N ARG A 131 -16.72 -0.49 12.49
CA ARG A 131 -16.92 -1.83 11.94
C ARG A 131 -16.60 -2.85 13.01
N ASP A 132 -17.65 -3.52 13.49
CA ASP A 132 -17.56 -4.60 14.47
C ASP A 132 -17.60 -5.99 13.82
N ASP A 133 -18.01 -6.06 12.55
CA ASP A 133 -18.11 -7.30 11.79
C ASP A 133 -16.76 -7.73 11.16
N ASN A 134 -15.87 -6.77 10.92
CA ASN A 134 -14.51 -7.02 10.46
C ASN A 134 -13.56 -5.90 10.92
N LEU A 135 -12.86 -6.15 12.03
CA LEU A 135 -11.96 -5.19 12.65
C LEU A 135 -10.76 -4.83 11.75
N ALA A 136 -10.31 -5.74 10.88
CA ALA A 136 -9.23 -5.46 9.93
C ALA A 136 -9.57 -4.30 8.97
N PHE A 137 -10.86 -4.11 8.66
CA PHE A 137 -11.35 -3.00 7.84
C PHE A 137 -11.81 -1.78 8.65
N CYS A 138 -11.73 -1.80 9.98
CA CYS A 138 -12.13 -0.68 10.82
C CYS A 138 -11.08 0.44 10.80
N ALA A 139 -11.25 1.41 9.89
CA ALA A 139 -10.34 2.56 9.79
C ALA A 139 -10.36 3.45 11.05
N ILE A 140 -11.51 3.55 11.74
CA ILE A 140 -11.65 4.31 12.98
C ILE A 140 -10.76 3.73 14.07
N LEU A 141 -10.74 2.40 14.22
CA LEU A 141 -9.88 1.70 15.19
C LEU A 141 -8.41 2.06 14.99
N GLN A 142 -7.92 2.08 13.75
CA GLN A 142 -6.53 2.43 13.47
C GLN A 142 -6.25 3.93 13.69
N VAL A 143 -7.21 4.82 13.41
CA VAL A 143 -7.09 6.24 13.75
C VAL A 143 -7.00 6.44 15.26
N PHE A 144 -7.82 5.74 16.05
CA PHE A 144 -7.73 5.76 17.51
C PHE A 144 -6.37 5.27 18.01
N GLY A 145 -5.85 4.16 17.46
CA GLY A 145 -4.51 3.67 17.80
C GLY A 145 -3.42 4.73 17.59
N LEU A 146 -3.45 5.44 16.45
CA LEU A 146 -2.51 6.52 16.18
C LEU A 146 -2.73 7.75 17.08
N ALA A 147 -3.99 8.09 17.38
CA ALA A 147 -4.36 9.21 18.24
C ALA A 147 -3.90 9.00 19.69
N PHE A 148 -4.03 7.78 20.23
CA PHE A 148 -3.49 7.44 21.55
C PHE A 148 -1.97 7.47 21.57
N ALA A 149 -1.32 6.92 20.54
CA ALA A 149 0.14 6.99 20.41
C ALA A 149 0.68 8.43 20.29
N ASP A 150 -0.18 9.38 19.91
CA ASP A 150 0.14 10.80 19.77
C ASP A 150 -0.33 11.66 20.95
N ASP A 151 -1.05 11.08 21.93
CA ASP A 151 -1.74 11.83 22.99
C ASP A 151 -2.59 12.98 22.39
N ALA A 152 -3.40 12.65 21.38
CA ALA A 152 -4.01 13.65 20.50
C ALA A 152 -5.36 14.19 20.99
N PHE A 153 -6.06 13.47 21.86
CA PHE A 153 -7.40 13.85 22.34
C PHE A 153 -7.34 15.08 23.25
N ASP A 154 -8.25 16.01 23.04
CA ASP A 154 -8.35 17.25 23.83
C ASP A 154 -8.84 17.00 25.26
N SER A 155 -9.73 16.01 25.44
CA SER A 155 -10.28 15.69 26.76
C SER A 155 -9.23 15.06 27.67
N ASP A 156 -9.11 15.60 28.89
CA ASP A 156 -8.26 15.02 29.93
C ASP A 156 -8.73 13.66 30.46
N TRP A 157 -9.94 13.23 30.10
CA TRP A 157 -10.49 11.95 30.52
C TRP A 157 -10.26 10.82 29.50
N ILE A 158 -9.82 11.13 28.28
CA ILE A 158 -9.56 10.13 27.23
C ILE A 158 -8.04 9.91 27.15
N LYS A 159 -7.51 8.98 27.94
CA LYS A 159 -6.08 8.67 28.01
C LYS A 159 -5.74 7.26 27.53
N GLN A 160 -6.73 6.36 27.46
CA GLN A 160 -6.58 4.97 27.02
C GLN A 160 -7.84 4.50 26.28
N PRO A 161 -7.76 3.42 25.47
CA PRO A 161 -8.87 2.97 24.63
C PRO A 161 -10.21 2.77 25.34
N LYS A 162 -10.20 2.20 26.56
CA LYS A 162 -11.44 1.98 27.32
C LYS A 162 -12.21 3.26 27.65
N ASP A 163 -11.52 4.40 27.76
CA ASP A 163 -12.15 5.67 28.11
C ASP A 163 -13.10 6.17 26.99
N LEU A 164 -12.93 5.71 25.75
CA LEU A 164 -13.86 6.00 24.65
C LEU A 164 -15.27 5.45 24.91
N TYR A 165 -15.37 4.43 25.76
CA TYR A 165 -16.61 3.71 26.03
C TYR A 165 -17.23 4.08 27.39
N THR A 166 -16.58 4.90 28.21
CA THR A 166 -17.08 5.29 29.55
C THR A 166 -18.06 6.47 29.54
N PHE A 167 -18.17 7.20 28.44
CA PHE A 167 -19.14 8.29 28.27
C PHE A 167 -20.22 7.93 27.26
N SER A 168 -21.38 8.57 27.37
CA SER A 168 -22.51 8.36 26.48
C SER A 168 -22.95 9.66 25.81
N VAL A 169 -23.54 9.56 24.62
CA VAL A 169 -24.23 10.70 24.00
C VAL A 169 -25.40 11.14 24.89
N PRO A 170 -25.46 12.40 25.37
CA PRO A 170 -26.57 12.88 26.19
C PRO A 170 -27.94 12.67 25.51
N PRO A 171 -29.05 12.43 26.25
CA PRO A 171 -30.36 12.13 25.65
C PRO A 171 -30.91 13.19 24.69
N HIS A 172 -30.54 14.46 24.89
CA HIS A 172 -30.98 15.58 24.06
C HIS A 172 -30.10 15.80 22.81
N LEU A 173 -29.02 15.03 22.64
CA LEU A 173 -28.09 15.12 21.51
C LEU A 173 -28.13 13.84 20.67
N GLN A 174 -27.82 13.99 19.38
CA GLN A 174 -27.62 12.86 18.47
C GLN A 174 -26.15 12.42 18.41
N SER A 175 -25.23 13.30 18.80
CA SER A 175 -23.81 13.02 18.76
C SER A 175 -23.02 13.84 19.76
N VAL A 176 -21.83 13.34 20.10
CA VAL A 176 -20.77 14.05 20.82
C VAL A 176 -19.52 13.98 19.96
N GLN A 177 -18.93 15.13 19.63
CA GLN A 177 -17.68 15.18 18.88
C GLN A 177 -16.49 14.94 19.81
N LEU A 178 -15.53 14.16 19.34
CA LEU A 178 -14.22 14.00 19.96
C LEU A 178 -13.29 15.03 19.32
N HIS A 179 -12.78 15.96 20.12
CA HIS A 179 -11.88 17.01 19.67
C HIS A 179 -10.41 16.61 19.83
N TRP A 180 -9.58 17.10 18.91
CA TRP A 180 -8.12 17.02 19.00
C TRP A 180 -7.58 18.26 19.70
N LYS A 181 -6.50 18.10 20.46
CA LYS A 181 -5.75 19.23 21.05
C LYS A 181 -5.40 20.26 19.97
N GLU A 182 -5.37 21.54 20.34
CA GLU A 182 -4.97 22.62 19.43
C GLU A 182 -3.58 22.37 18.82
N SER A 183 -2.63 21.89 19.64
CA SER A 183 -1.26 21.56 19.21
C SER A 183 -1.19 20.42 18.17
N MET A 184 -2.26 19.64 18.02
CA MET A 184 -2.31 18.47 17.14
C MET A 184 -2.97 18.77 15.80
N GLN A 185 -3.72 19.85 15.67
CA GLN A 185 -4.53 20.17 14.48
C GLN A 185 -3.71 20.12 13.18
N ASP A 186 -2.50 20.66 13.19
CA ASP A 186 -1.61 20.73 12.03
C ASP A 186 -0.64 19.54 11.88
N ILE A 187 -0.69 18.58 12.80
CA ILE A 187 0.18 17.42 12.78
C ILE A 187 -0.32 16.40 11.74
N PRO A 188 0.57 15.88 10.86
CA PRO A 188 0.22 14.80 9.96
C PRO A 188 -0.23 13.56 10.75
N ILE A 189 -1.32 12.90 10.33
CA ILE A 189 -1.69 11.61 10.93
C ILE A 189 -0.67 10.52 10.58
N PHE A 190 -0.20 10.53 9.33
CA PHE A 190 0.85 9.65 8.82
C PHE A 190 2.21 10.33 8.94
N ARG A 191 2.98 9.97 9.96
CA ARG A 191 4.29 10.58 10.26
C ARG A 191 5.43 9.65 9.83
N ARG A 192 6.48 10.21 9.22
CA ARG A 192 7.66 9.43 8.81
C ARG A 192 8.55 9.11 10.01
N SER A 193 9.22 7.97 9.96
CA SER A 193 10.40 7.73 10.80
C SER A 193 11.58 8.62 10.38
N VAL A 194 12.41 8.95 11.36
CA VAL A 194 13.69 9.66 11.21
C VAL A 194 14.74 8.97 12.07
N PHE A 195 15.94 8.82 11.54
CA PHE A 195 17.06 8.28 12.31
C PHE A 195 17.69 9.38 13.15
N ARG A 196 17.72 9.20 14.47
CA ARG A 196 18.38 10.11 15.42
C ARG A 196 19.17 9.28 16.42
N GLY A 197 20.48 9.54 16.54
CA GLY A 197 21.33 8.84 17.51
C GLY A 197 21.42 7.32 17.32
N GLY A 198 21.29 6.82 16.07
CA GLY A 198 21.32 5.39 15.77
C GLY A 198 19.99 4.65 15.91
N GLN A 199 18.94 5.31 16.40
CA GLN A 199 17.60 4.74 16.53
C GLN A 199 16.60 5.43 15.60
N ALA A 200 15.68 4.66 15.04
CA ALA A 200 14.55 5.19 14.29
C ALA A 200 13.48 5.69 15.27
N THR A 201 13.12 6.96 15.17
CA THR A 201 12.04 7.60 15.95
C THR A 201 11.03 8.23 15.01
N ILE A 202 9.80 8.45 15.46
CA ILE A 202 8.78 9.10 14.64
C ILE A 202 9.02 10.62 14.63
N SER A 203 9.02 11.21 13.45
CA SER A 203 9.16 12.66 13.31
C SER A 203 7.98 13.36 13.99
N PRO A 204 8.20 14.45 14.75
CA PRO A 204 7.12 15.12 15.47
C PRO A 204 6.04 15.66 14.51
N ASN A 205 6.44 16.18 13.35
CA ASN A 205 5.57 16.96 12.46
C ASN A 205 5.75 16.69 10.95
N ARG A 206 6.52 15.67 10.55
CA ARG A 206 6.80 15.41 9.11
C ARG A 206 6.00 14.21 8.61
N SER A 207 5.34 14.41 7.48
CA SER A 207 4.54 13.39 6.82
C SER A 207 5.39 12.24 6.27
N VAL A 208 4.77 11.06 6.13
CA VAL A 208 5.26 9.98 5.27
C VAL A 208 5.42 10.49 3.84
N GLN A 209 6.51 10.10 3.18
CA GLN A 209 6.76 10.45 1.80
C GLN A 209 6.18 9.38 0.87
N TYR A 210 5.61 9.83 -0.26
CA TYR A 210 5.04 8.94 -1.28
C TYR A 210 6.00 7.81 -1.69
N MET A 211 7.29 8.11 -1.90
CA MET A 211 8.25 7.09 -2.33
C MET A 211 8.50 6.03 -1.26
N ASN A 212 8.51 6.39 0.03
CA ASN A 212 8.65 5.43 1.13
C ASN A 212 7.47 4.46 1.15
N LEU A 213 6.26 5.01 1.10
CA LEU A 213 5.02 4.23 1.02
C LEU A 213 4.99 3.36 -0.24
N TYR A 214 5.39 3.89 -1.40
CA TYR A 214 5.44 3.16 -2.66
C TYR A 214 6.33 1.92 -2.56
N TYR A 215 7.53 2.06 -2.01
CA TYR A 215 8.43 0.91 -1.84
C TYR A 215 7.95 -0.08 -0.78
N GLN A 216 7.39 0.40 0.33
CA GLN A 216 6.76 -0.48 1.34
C GLN A 216 5.61 -1.29 0.73
N ASN A 217 4.73 -0.64 -0.03
CA ASN A 217 3.60 -1.27 -0.71
C ASN A 217 4.04 -2.28 -1.78
N ALA A 218 5.09 -1.95 -2.54
CA ALA A 218 5.63 -2.86 -3.56
C ALA A 218 6.23 -4.12 -2.93
N ARG A 219 6.97 -3.99 -1.81
CA ARG A 219 7.50 -5.16 -1.08
C ARG A 219 6.38 -6.01 -0.49
N LEU A 220 5.41 -5.36 0.17
CA LEU A 220 4.24 -6.04 0.73
C LEU A 220 3.48 -6.84 -0.34
N GLY A 221 3.31 -6.30 -1.55
CA GLY A 221 2.66 -7.03 -2.64
C GLY A 221 3.45 -8.24 -3.12
N LYS A 222 4.77 -8.12 -3.21
CA LYS A 222 5.65 -9.23 -3.58
C LYS A 222 5.59 -10.35 -2.54
N SER A 223 5.67 -10.00 -1.25
CA SER A 223 5.57 -10.99 -0.17
C SER A 223 4.17 -11.58 0.00
N ALA A 224 3.13 -10.83 -0.34
CA ALA A 224 1.76 -11.35 -0.37
C ALA A 224 1.48 -12.31 -1.56
N GLY A 225 2.48 -12.64 -2.36
CA GLY A 225 2.39 -13.62 -3.45
C GLY A 225 1.72 -13.09 -4.72
N PHE A 226 1.50 -11.78 -4.87
CA PHE A 226 0.87 -11.24 -6.08
C PHE A 226 1.81 -11.35 -7.29
N ALA A 227 1.25 -11.80 -8.42
CA ALA A 227 1.96 -11.87 -9.69
C ALA A 227 2.30 -10.47 -10.23
N ASP A 228 1.28 -9.60 -10.27
CA ASP A 228 1.45 -8.22 -10.70
C ASP A 228 1.99 -7.32 -9.58
N PRO A 229 2.81 -6.30 -9.92
CA PRO A 229 3.26 -5.32 -8.94
C PRO A 229 2.09 -4.62 -8.24
N LEU A 230 2.08 -4.71 -6.90
CA LEU A 230 1.10 -4.00 -6.09
C LEU A 230 1.42 -2.51 -6.06
N GLY A 231 0.78 -1.76 -6.94
CA GLY A 231 0.81 -0.31 -6.96
C GLY A 231 -0.31 0.28 -6.11
N LEU A 232 -0.06 1.44 -5.48
CA LEU A 232 -1.08 2.15 -4.69
C LEU A 232 -2.35 2.46 -5.51
N TYR A 233 -2.24 2.62 -6.83
CA TYR A 233 -3.38 2.85 -7.71
C TYR A 233 -4.29 1.62 -7.88
N SER A 234 -3.88 0.40 -7.49
CA SER A 234 -4.74 -0.78 -7.48
C SER A 234 -5.93 -0.59 -6.53
N TYR A 235 -5.69 -0.07 -5.32
CA TYR A 235 -6.75 0.26 -4.35
C TYR A 235 -7.73 1.28 -4.90
N ARG A 236 -7.22 2.34 -5.54
CA ARG A 236 -8.06 3.40 -6.12
C ARG A 236 -8.91 2.89 -7.29
N ARG A 237 -8.39 1.98 -8.10
CA ARG A 237 -9.14 1.35 -9.20
C ARG A 237 -10.25 0.48 -8.64
N GLY A 238 -9.92 -0.38 -7.68
CA GLY A 238 -10.87 -1.23 -6.97
C GLY A 238 -12.01 -0.46 -6.31
N ALA A 239 -11.66 0.57 -5.53
CA ALA A 239 -12.64 1.47 -4.94
C ALA A 239 -13.52 2.13 -6.00
N GLY A 240 -12.91 2.65 -7.07
CA GLY A 240 -13.63 3.29 -8.16
C GLY A 240 -14.61 2.36 -8.88
N GLU A 241 -14.22 1.09 -9.09
CA GLU A 241 -15.08 0.05 -9.65
C GLU A 241 -16.24 -0.30 -8.71
N ALA A 242 -15.96 -0.53 -7.42
CA ALA A 242 -16.99 -0.81 -6.43
C ALA A 242 -18.03 0.32 -6.33
N ILE A 243 -17.59 1.58 -6.38
CA ILE A 243 -18.48 2.75 -6.41
C ILE A 243 -19.30 2.78 -7.70
N ASP A 244 -18.70 2.45 -8.85
CA ASP A 244 -19.40 2.46 -10.14
C ASP A 244 -20.53 1.43 -10.22
N CYS A 245 -20.36 0.28 -9.56
CA CYS A 245 -21.38 -0.76 -9.50
C CYS A 245 -22.63 -0.33 -8.72
N VAL A 246 -22.48 0.51 -7.69
CA VAL A 246 -23.58 0.89 -6.80
C VAL A 246 -24.07 2.32 -7.02
N ALA A 247 -23.27 3.16 -7.66
CA ALA A 247 -23.56 4.57 -7.86
C ALA A 247 -23.22 4.99 -9.30
N GLY A 248 -23.98 5.94 -9.85
CA GLY A 248 -23.74 6.43 -11.20
C GLY A 248 -22.39 7.15 -11.38
N SER A 249 -22.02 7.37 -12.65
CA SER A 249 -20.75 7.99 -13.05
C SER A 249 -20.46 9.33 -12.40
N ASP A 250 -21.49 10.08 -12.02
CA ASP A 250 -21.39 11.40 -11.38
C ASP A 250 -20.87 11.28 -9.95
N MET A 251 -21.44 10.37 -9.16
CA MET A 251 -20.99 10.11 -7.78
C MET A 251 -19.57 9.53 -7.77
N ARG A 252 -19.28 8.58 -8.66
CA ARG A 252 -17.93 8.06 -8.89
C ARG A 252 -16.94 9.17 -9.23
N SER A 253 -17.31 10.07 -10.15
CA SER A 253 -16.46 11.19 -10.55
C SER A 253 -16.25 12.18 -9.41
N PHE A 254 -17.30 12.46 -8.62
CA PHE A 254 -17.22 13.27 -7.43
C PHE A 254 -16.23 12.67 -6.44
N MET A 255 -16.44 11.43 -5.97
CA MET A 255 -15.57 10.75 -5.01
C MET A 255 -14.12 10.67 -5.47
N MET A 256 -13.90 10.32 -6.74
CA MET A 256 -12.55 10.21 -7.30
C MET A 256 -11.89 11.58 -7.55
N GLY A 257 -12.63 12.69 -7.44
CA GLY A 257 -12.15 14.02 -7.80
C GLY A 257 -11.79 14.13 -9.29
N HIS A 258 -12.61 13.52 -10.16
CA HIS A 258 -12.48 13.61 -11.61
C HIS A 258 -13.30 14.78 -12.16
N ALA A 259 -12.74 15.48 -13.16
CA ALA A 259 -13.45 16.56 -13.85
C ALA A 259 -14.49 16.03 -14.85
N ARG A 260 -14.36 14.78 -15.30
CA ARG A 260 -15.25 14.12 -16.26
C ARG A 260 -15.22 12.60 -16.08
N ALA A 261 -16.35 11.95 -16.32
CA ALA A 261 -16.50 10.50 -16.16
C ALA A 261 -15.53 9.68 -17.03
N SER A 262 -15.23 10.15 -18.26
CA SER A 262 -14.32 9.48 -19.19
C SER A 262 -12.87 9.32 -18.71
N LEU A 263 -12.48 10.01 -17.62
CA LEU A 263 -11.19 9.76 -16.97
C LEU A 263 -11.15 8.39 -16.28
N PHE A 264 -12.27 7.94 -15.71
CA PHE A 264 -12.37 6.60 -15.13
C PHE A 264 -12.20 5.54 -16.22
N GLU A 265 -12.99 5.65 -17.29
CA GLU A 265 -13.00 4.67 -18.39
C GLU A 265 -11.63 4.50 -19.04
N ARG A 266 -10.90 5.60 -19.22
CA ARG A 266 -9.59 5.57 -19.86
C ARG A 266 -8.47 5.06 -18.95
N TYR A 267 -8.52 5.35 -17.66
CA TYR A 267 -7.34 5.19 -16.79
C TYR A 267 -7.50 4.22 -15.63
N TYR A 268 -8.74 3.92 -15.23
CA TYR A 268 -9.04 3.19 -13.99
C TYR A 268 -9.97 1.98 -14.18
N ARG A 269 -10.73 1.92 -15.29
CA ARG A 269 -11.58 0.77 -15.62
C ARG A 269 -10.75 -0.52 -15.68
N ASN A 270 -11.30 -1.58 -15.11
CA ASN A 270 -10.76 -2.93 -15.22
C ASN A 270 -10.88 -3.44 -16.67
N SER A 271 -9.82 -4.05 -17.18
CA SER A 271 -9.85 -4.66 -18.52
C SER A 271 -10.71 -5.92 -18.56
N VAL A 272 -10.84 -6.62 -17.42
CA VAL A 272 -11.74 -7.77 -17.29
C VAL A 272 -13.15 -7.27 -17.02
N VAL A 273 -14.08 -7.64 -17.90
CA VAL A 273 -15.49 -7.25 -17.80
C VAL A 273 -16.12 -7.88 -16.56
N GLN A 274 -16.60 -7.05 -15.63
CA GLN A 274 -17.28 -7.47 -14.40
C GLN A 274 -18.77 -7.76 -14.65
N LEU A 275 -19.08 -8.54 -15.69
CA LEU A 275 -20.43 -8.96 -16.04
C LEU A 275 -20.35 -10.37 -16.63
N ASP A 276 -21.14 -11.30 -16.09
CA ASP A 276 -21.33 -12.63 -16.65
C ASP A 276 -22.23 -12.54 -17.91
N SER A 277 -21.64 -12.12 -19.02
CA SER A 277 -22.37 -11.92 -20.27
C SER A 277 -22.94 -13.23 -20.83
N VAL A 278 -22.29 -14.36 -20.54
CA VAL A 278 -22.75 -15.69 -20.96
C VAL A 278 -24.00 -16.08 -20.20
N SER A 279 -23.98 -16.03 -18.86
CA SER A 279 -25.17 -16.34 -18.05
C SER A 279 -26.30 -15.36 -18.33
N THR A 280 -25.98 -14.08 -18.55
CA THR A 280 -26.95 -13.06 -18.95
C THR A 280 -27.64 -13.43 -20.27
N PHE A 281 -26.88 -13.82 -21.30
CA PHE A 281 -27.43 -14.21 -22.60
C PHE A 281 -28.27 -15.50 -22.53
N LEU A 282 -27.85 -16.45 -21.71
CA LEU A 282 -28.56 -17.71 -21.49
C LEU A 282 -29.76 -17.58 -20.55
N GLU A 283 -29.99 -16.41 -19.97
CA GLU A 283 -31.04 -16.14 -18.98
C GLU A 283 -30.95 -17.06 -17.75
N VAL A 284 -29.72 -17.36 -17.31
CA VAL A 284 -29.43 -18.17 -16.11
C VAL A 284 -28.75 -17.32 -15.02
N PRO A 285 -28.77 -17.74 -13.75
CA PRO A 285 -28.10 -17.02 -12.68
C PRO A 285 -26.60 -16.82 -12.94
N SER A 286 -26.11 -15.60 -12.71
CA SER A 286 -24.70 -15.22 -12.85
C SER A 286 -23.82 -15.87 -11.78
N SER A 287 -22.60 -16.24 -12.17
CA SER A 287 -21.56 -16.68 -11.22
C SER A 287 -20.72 -15.51 -10.71
N ASP A 288 -21.34 -14.55 -10.01
CA ASP A 288 -20.72 -13.29 -9.60
C ASP A 288 -19.38 -13.45 -8.85
N ALA A 289 -19.27 -14.47 -7.99
CA ALA A 289 -18.04 -14.74 -7.25
C ALA A 289 -16.87 -15.13 -8.17
N LEU A 290 -17.13 -15.93 -9.22
CA LEU A 290 -16.12 -16.33 -10.19
C LEU A 290 -15.72 -15.15 -11.10
N ILE A 291 -16.68 -14.32 -11.50
CA ILE A 291 -16.38 -13.10 -12.28
C ILE A 291 -15.52 -12.14 -11.47
N LYS A 292 -15.84 -11.94 -10.19
CA LYS A 292 -15.04 -11.13 -9.28
C LYS A 292 -13.64 -11.70 -9.12
N LEU A 293 -13.49 -13.00 -8.86
CA LEU A 293 -12.18 -13.64 -8.79
C LEU A 293 -11.38 -13.41 -10.08
N ALA A 294 -11.99 -13.67 -11.24
CA ALA A 294 -11.35 -13.56 -12.55
C ALA A 294 -10.87 -12.13 -12.88
N GLY A 295 -11.55 -11.10 -12.35
CA GLY A 295 -11.22 -9.71 -12.60
C GLY A 295 -10.14 -9.10 -11.73
N HIS A 296 -9.63 -9.84 -10.74
CA HIS A 296 -8.93 -9.25 -9.61
C HIS A 296 -7.62 -9.98 -9.29
N MET A 297 -6.80 -9.38 -8.43
CA MET A 297 -5.40 -9.79 -8.25
C MET A 297 -5.25 -11.19 -7.62
N SER A 298 -6.25 -11.66 -6.88
CA SER A 298 -6.25 -12.98 -6.23
C SER A 298 -6.21 -14.15 -7.20
N LEU A 299 -6.70 -14.00 -8.45
CA LEU A 299 -6.72 -15.10 -9.43
C LEU A 299 -5.34 -15.73 -9.66
N THR A 300 -4.30 -14.89 -9.71
CA THR A 300 -2.92 -15.29 -10.03
C THR A 300 -2.01 -15.24 -8.80
N ARG A 301 -2.56 -15.04 -7.60
CA ARG A 301 -1.80 -14.99 -6.36
C ARG A 301 -1.27 -16.37 -6.02
N ASP A 302 0.02 -16.43 -5.69
CA ASP A 302 0.69 -17.65 -5.26
C ASP A 302 1.60 -17.33 -4.07
N LEU A 303 1.22 -17.83 -2.90
CA LEU A 303 1.98 -17.62 -1.65
C LEU A 303 3.30 -18.38 -1.61
N SER A 304 3.49 -19.39 -2.46
CA SER A 304 4.77 -20.09 -2.58
C SER A 304 5.79 -19.34 -3.45
N ALA A 305 5.37 -18.24 -4.09
CA ALA A 305 6.27 -17.40 -4.88
C ALA A 305 7.24 -16.65 -3.96
N ALA A 306 8.54 -16.85 -4.16
CA ALA A 306 9.57 -16.22 -3.34
C ALA A 306 9.49 -14.69 -3.35
N ASP A 307 9.51 -14.07 -2.15
CA ASP A 307 9.49 -12.63 -1.93
C ASP A 307 10.71 -11.93 -2.55
N SER A 308 11.85 -12.62 -2.49
CA SER A 308 13.12 -12.21 -3.09
C SER A 308 13.75 -13.40 -3.82
N ILE A 309 14.20 -13.16 -5.05
CA ILE A 309 14.90 -14.17 -5.85
C ILE A 309 16.38 -13.85 -5.75
N ASN A 310 17.18 -14.78 -5.26
CA ASN A 310 18.63 -14.59 -5.20
C ASN A 310 19.22 -14.73 -6.60
N VAL A 311 19.56 -13.60 -7.22
CA VAL A 311 20.34 -13.56 -8.46
C VAL A 311 21.82 -13.61 -8.12
N GLU A 312 22.56 -14.51 -8.76
CA GLU A 312 24.01 -14.62 -8.61
C GLU A 312 24.73 -13.35 -9.09
N ASP A 313 25.76 -12.92 -8.36
CA ASP A 313 26.56 -11.76 -8.77
C ASP A 313 27.26 -11.99 -10.12
N SER A 314 27.58 -13.25 -10.46
CA SER A 314 28.11 -13.67 -11.77
C SER A 314 27.20 -13.27 -12.95
N ALA A 315 25.88 -13.37 -12.77
CA ALA A 315 24.90 -13.00 -13.78
C ALA A 315 24.85 -11.48 -13.96
N VAL A 316 25.00 -10.71 -12.86
CA VAL A 316 25.08 -9.24 -12.90
C VAL A 316 26.39 -8.78 -13.56
N ASP A 317 27.50 -9.43 -13.25
CA ASP A 317 28.83 -9.14 -13.80
C ASP A 317 28.94 -9.44 -15.30
N SER A 318 28.05 -10.31 -15.81
CA SER A 318 27.99 -10.66 -17.23
C SER A 318 27.28 -9.61 -18.09
N ASP A 319 26.62 -8.63 -17.48
CA ASP A 319 25.92 -7.57 -18.22
C ASP A 319 26.92 -6.66 -18.97
N PRO A 320 26.73 -6.42 -20.29
CA PRO A 320 27.68 -5.63 -21.08
C PRO A 320 27.91 -4.21 -20.55
N SER A 321 26.88 -3.56 -20.01
CA SER A 321 26.99 -2.20 -19.47
C SER A 321 27.83 -2.17 -18.19
N ILE A 322 27.70 -3.20 -17.34
CA ILE A 322 28.51 -3.36 -16.13
C ILE A 322 29.97 -3.56 -16.50
N GLN A 323 30.27 -4.43 -17.46
CA GLN A 323 31.63 -4.69 -17.92
C GLN A 323 32.29 -3.45 -18.52
N GLU A 324 31.55 -2.62 -19.27
CA GLU A 324 32.06 -1.38 -19.85
C GLU A 324 32.37 -0.32 -18.78
N ILE A 325 31.46 -0.12 -17.83
CA ILE A 325 31.68 0.81 -16.70
C ILE A 325 32.84 0.32 -15.82
N GLU A 326 32.95 -0.98 -15.60
CA GLU A 326 34.05 -1.58 -14.83
C GLU A 326 35.41 -1.37 -15.51
N LYS A 327 35.51 -1.61 -16.83
CA LYS A 327 36.71 -1.28 -17.63
C LYS A 327 37.09 0.19 -17.49
N THR A 328 36.10 1.09 -17.54
CA THR A 328 36.30 2.52 -17.37
C THR A 328 36.81 2.86 -15.97
N CYS A 329 36.23 2.26 -14.92
CA CYS A 329 36.69 2.40 -13.55
C CYS A 329 38.14 1.90 -13.36
N LEU A 330 38.51 0.79 -14.01
CA LEU A 330 39.85 0.22 -13.97
C LEU A 330 40.88 1.15 -14.66
N ARG A 331 40.51 1.76 -15.80
CA ARG A 331 41.36 2.75 -16.48
C ARG A 331 41.64 3.94 -15.57
N PHE A 332 40.61 4.59 -15.04
CA PHE A 332 40.79 5.74 -14.14
C PHE A 332 41.58 5.38 -12.88
N ARG A 333 41.37 4.18 -12.34
CA ARG A 333 42.17 3.66 -11.22
C ARG A 333 43.65 3.56 -11.59
N LYS A 334 43.96 3.05 -12.78
CA LYS A 334 45.33 2.93 -13.28
C LYS A 334 45.96 4.32 -13.45
N ASP A 335 45.28 5.25 -14.11
CA ASP A 335 45.76 6.62 -14.34
C ASP A 335 46.05 7.35 -13.01
N LEU A 336 45.20 7.15 -11.99
CA LEU A 336 45.40 7.69 -10.65
C LEU A 336 46.64 7.11 -9.96
N ILE A 337 46.88 5.80 -10.11
CA ILE A 337 48.04 5.13 -9.52
C ILE A 337 49.32 5.58 -10.24
N GLU A 338 49.29 5.71 -11.56
CA GLU A 338 50.43 6.18 -12.34
C GLU A 338 50.79 7.64 -12.02
N THR A 339 49.78 8.51 -11.87
CA THR A 339 50.00 9.95 -11.65
C THR A 339 50.36 10.27 -10.20
N PHE A 340 49.73 9.61 -9.22
CA PHE A 340 49.83 9.98 -7.80
C PHE A 340 50.40 8.88 -6.90
N GLY A 341 50.78 7.73 -7.47
CA GLY A 341 51.30 6.53 -6.77
C GLY A 341 50.23 5.74 -6.02
N LYS A 342 49.33 6.42 -5.32
CA LYS A 342 48.18 5.84 -4.60
C LYS A 342 46.92 6.63 -4.89
N ILE A 343 45.79 5.95 -5.01
CA ILE A 343 44.47 6.57 -5.28
C ILE A 343 44.18 7.72 -4.30
N LYS A 344 44.47 7.52 -3.00
CA LYS A 344 44.23 8.51 -1.94
C LYS A 344 45.01 9.83 -2.14
N ASN A 345 46.15 9.79 -2.82
CA ASN A 345 46.98 10.97 -3.06
C ASN A 345 46.41 11.86 -4.18
N GLY A 346 45.49 11.34 -4.99
CA GLY A 346 44.74 12.11 -5.99
C GLY A 346 43.53 12.86 -5.41
N THR A 347 43.29 12.79 -4.09
CA THR A 347 42.12 13.45 -3.47
C THR A 347 42.12 14.96 -3.77
N GLY A 348 40.99 15.49 -4.24
CA GLY A 348 40.85 16.89 -4.64
C GLY A 348 41.22 17.18 -6.09
N THR A 349 41.53 16.15 -6.89
CA THR A 349 41.76 16.28 -8.33
C THR A 349 40.53 15.87 -9.14
N GLU A 350 40.38 16.45 -10.33
CA GLU A 350 39.29 16.09 -11.26
C GLU A 350 39.32 14.60 -11.64
N LEU A 351 40.52 14.01 -11.76
CA LEU A 351 40.70 12.59 -12.07
C LEU A 351 40.14 11.70 -10.95
N TYR A 352 40.38 12.07 -9.69
CA TYR A 352 39.86 11.35 -8.53
C TYR A 352 38.34 11.49 -8.41
N ASP A 353 37.80 12.69 -8.62
CA ASP A 353 36.36 12.93 -8.58
C ASP A 353 35.63 12.18 -9.70
N THR A 354 36.23 12.08 -10.88
CA THR A 354 35.71 11.29 -12.01
C THR A 354 35.73 9.80 -11.68
N TYR A 355 36.83 9.26 -11.16
CA TYR A 355 36.89 7.87 -10.69
C TYR A 355 35.81 7.57 -9.64
N ARG A 356 35.60 8.48 -8.67
CA ARG A 356 34.58 8.30 -7.63
C ARG A 356 33.17 8.31 -8.21
N ARG A 357 32.88 9.21 -9.15
CA ARG A 357 31.59 9.27 -9.86
C ARG A 357 31.33 7.97 -10.62
N GLU A 358 32.29 7.50 -11.40
CA GLU A 358 32.15 6.24 -12.15
C GLU A 358 31.97 5.04 -11.21
N ARG A 359 32.67 4.98 -10.07
CA ARG A 359 32.47 3.92 -9.09
C ARG A 359 31.07 3.95 -8.46
N SER A 360 30.53 5.15 -8.21
CA SER A 360 29.15 5.31 -7.73
C SER A 360 28.13 4.93 -8.80
N HIS A 361 28.43 5.24 -10.06
CA HIS A 361 27.63 4.85 -11.21
C HIS A 361 27.61 3.33 -11.36
N LEU A 362 28.77 2.66 -11.33
CA LEU A 362 28.89 1.20 -11.33
C LEU A 362 28.04 0.55 -10.24
N ARG A 363 28.14 1.05 -8.99
CA ARG A 363 27.33 0.53 -7.88
C ARG A 363 25.83 0.66 -8.15
N SER A 364 25.40 1.79 -8.69
CA SER A 364 24.00 2.07 -8.97
C SER A 364 23.48 1.19 -10.12
N GLU A 365 24.28 1.03 -11.17
CA GLU A 365 23.92 0.21 -12.32
C GLU A 365 23.86 -1.27 -11.96
N ARG A 366 24.80 -1.79 -11.15
CA ARG A 366 24.73 -3.17 -10.63
C ARG A 366 23.43 -3.45 -9.88
N ILE A 367 22.98 -2.51 -9.04
CA ILE A 367 21.70 -2.64 -8.31
C ILE A 367 20.53 -2.66 -9.30
N LYS A 368 20.56 -1.83 -10.34
CA LYS A 368 19.52 -1.77 -11.37
C LYS A 368 19.45 -3.06 -12.18
N VAL A 369 20.58 -3.57 -12.67
CA VAL A 369 20.67 -4.84 -13.40
C VAL A 369 20.20 -5.98 -12.53
N LYS A 370 20.66 -6.07 -11.28
CA LYS A 370 20.22 -7.09 -10.32
C LYS A 370 18.69 -7.10 -10.15
N ARG A 371 18.08 -5.92 -9.92
CA ARG A 371 16.62 -5.79 -9.80
C ARG A 371 15.87 -6.20 -11.07
N ALA A 372 16.42 -5.93 -12.25
CA ALA A 372 15.83 -6.33 -13.51
C ALA A 372 15.83 -7.86 -13.66
N LEU A 373 16.93 -8.52 -13.32
CA LEU A 373 17.05 -9.98 -13.31
C LEU A 373 16.11 -10.63 -12.28
N GLU A 374 16.00 -10.07 -11.08
CA GLU A 374 15.06 -10.52 -10.05
C GLU A 374 13.61 -10.43 -10.54
N GLU A 375 13.25 -9.34 -11.21
CA GLU A 375 11.92 -9.12 -11.77
C GLU A 375 11.64 -10.08 -12.94
N GLU A 376 12.61 -10.31 -13.82
CA GLU A 376 12.49 -11.28 -14.92
C GLU A 376 12.30 -12.70 -14.41
N ALA A 377 13.10 -13.12 -13.42
CA ALA A 377 12.96 -14.43 -12.80
C ALA A 377 11.59 -14.61 -12.13
N ARG A 378 11.06 -13.56 -11.48
CA ARG A 378 9.72 -13.58 -10.90
C ARG A 378 8.64 -13.68 -11.96
N GLN A 379 8.75 -12.93 -13.05
CA GLN A 379 7.81 -13.05 -14.17
C GLN A 379 7.86 -14.46 -14.77
N GLN A 380 9.04 -15.05 -14.91
CA GLN A 380 9.21 -16.41 -15.42
C GLN A 380 8.58 -17.45 -14.48
N TYR A 381 8.68 -17.27 -13.15
CA TYR A 381 8.00 -18.09 -12.17
C TYR A 381 6.48 -18.13 -12.44
N PHE A 382 5.82 -16.97 -12.52
CA PHE A 382 4.37 -16.93 -12.73
C PHE A 382 3.95 -17.42 -14.12
N ARG A 383 4.76 -17.15 -15.15
CA ARG A 383 4.50 -17.65 -16.52
C ARG A 383 4.49 -19.17 -16.60
N THR A 384 5.33 -19.84 -15.81
CA THR A 384 5.50 -21.30 -15.88
C THR A 384 4.80 -22.07 -14.75
N ALA A 385 4.30 -21.36 -13.73
CA ALA A 385 3.68 -21.95 -12.54
C ALA A 385 2.55 -22.94 -12.89
N GLY A 386 1.63 -22.56 -13.78
CA GLY A 386 0.51 -23.43 -14.18
C GLY A 386 0.97 -24.78 -14.75
N THR A 387 1.88 -24.76 -15.72
CA THR A 387 2.46 -25.99 -16.30
C THR A 387 3.19 -26.82 -15.25
N ARG A 388 3.98 -26.17 -14.39
CA ARG A 388 4.71 -26.83 -13.31
C ARG A 388 3.76 -27.57 -12.36
N TYR A 389 2.70 -26.90 -11.90
CA TYR A 389 1.72 -27.51 -10.99
C TYR A 389 1.00 -28.69 -11.64
N ILE A 390 0.60 -28.58 -12.91
CA ILE A 390 -0.04 -29.67 -13.66
C ILE A 390 0.90 -30.88 -13.75
N ASP A 391 2.16 -30.66 -14.13
CA ASP A 391 3.14 -31.72 -14.29
C ASP A 391 3.47 -32.41 -12.96
N GLU A 392 3.64 -31.64 -11.87
CA GLU A 392 3.88 -32.16 -10.52
C GLU A 392 2.71 -33.02 -10.04
N GLN A 393 1.47 -32.54 -10.21
CA GLN A 393 0.26 -33.29 -9.85
C GLN A 393 0.14 -34.59 -10.67
N ARG A 394 0.38 -34.52 -11.99
CA ARG A 394 0.34 -35.71 -12.86
C ARG A 394 1.41 -36.75 -12.53
N ARG A 395 2.54 -36.32 -11.97
CA ARG A 395 3.61 -37.20 -11.48
C ARG A 395 3.38 -37.71 -10.05
N GLY A 396 2.33 -37.25 -9.36
CA GLY A 396 2.08 -37.59 -7.96
C GLY A 396 3.03 -36.91 -6.97
N ILE A 397 3.65 -35.79 -7.36
CA ILE A 397 4.60 -34.98 -6.55
C ILE A 397 3.90 -33.74 -5.97
N ALA A 398 2.56 -33.77 -5.83
CA ALA A 398 1.81 -32.61 -5.37
C ALA A 398 2.34 -32.12 -4.02
N ARG A 399 2.94 -30.92 -4.00
CA ARG A 399 3.45 -30.29 -2.79
C ARG A 399 2.27 -29.66 -2.06
N GLU A 400 2.07 -30.07 -0.82
CA GLU A 400 1.15 -29.36 0.07
C GLU A 400 1.78 -28.01 0.43
N TYR A 401 1.05 -26.92 0.17
CA TYR A 401 1.47 -25.60 0.64
C TYR A 401 1.31 -25.56 2.16
N VAL A 402 2.41 -25.33 2.86
CA VAL A 402 2.41 -25.09 4.30
C VAL A 402 2.56 -23.59 4.49
N GLU A 403 1.52 -22.97 5.06
CA GLU A 403 1.57 -21.54 5.37
C GLU A 403 2.69 -21.29 6.40
N PRO A 404 3.68 -20.44 6.08
CA PRO A 404 4.77 -20.15 7.00
C PRO A 404 4.21 -19.43 8.22
N LYS A 405 4.56 -19.92 9.41
CA LYS A 405 4.33 -19.19 10.67
C LYS A 405 5.50 -18.24 10.90
N PRO A 406 5.37 -16.93 10.63
CA PRO A 406 6.45 -16.00 10.85
C PRO A 406 6.78 -15.94 12.35
N ILE A 407 8.06 -15.89 12.68
CA ILE A 407 8.50 -15.47 14.01
C ILE A 407 8.52 -13.94 13.97
N PHE A 408 7.55 -13.32 14.64
CA PHE A 408 7.48 -11.87 14.72
C PHE A 408 8.53 -11.32 15.69
N GLN A 409 9.01 -10.11 15.41
CA GLN A 409 9.88 -9.39 16.33
C GLN A 409 9.16 -8.96 17.62
N PHE A 410 7.83 -8.74 17.53
CA PHE A 410 6.99 -8.25 18.62
C PHE A 410 5.78 -9.16 18.79
N GLU A 411 5.54 -9.67 20.00
CA GLU A 411 4.38 -10.52 20.30
C GLU A 411 3.06 -9.77 20.10
N GLU A 412 3.06 -8.44 20.28
CA GLU A 412 1.90 -7.60 20.06
C GLU A 412 1.38 -7.66 18.62
N GLN A 413 2.25 -7.94 17.64
CA GLN A 413 1.83 -8.11 16.25
C GLN A 413 0.96 -9.38 16.09
N GLU A 414 1.37 -10.49 16.69
CA GLU A 414 0.60 -11.75 16.66
C GLU A 414 -0.76 -11.58 17.34
N ARG A 415 -0.76 -10.96 18.54
CA ARG A 415 -2.00 -10.69 19.28
C ARG A 415 -2.93 -9.77 18.50
N LEU A 416 -2.39 -8.72 17.87
CA LEU A 416 -3.17 -7.81 17.05
C LEU A 416 -3.76 -8.54 15.83
N ALA A 417 -2.97 -9.36 15.13
CA ALA A 417 -3.48 -10.16 14.01
C ALA A 417 -4.60 -11.11 14.46
N ALA A 418 -4.41 -11.81 15.58
CA ALA A 418 -5.41 -12.71 16.16
C ALA A 418 -6.71 -12.00 16.54
N LEU A 419 -6.68 -10.71 16.89
CA LEU A 419 -7.87 -9.90 17.16
C LEU A 419 -8.52 -9.37 15.87
N LEU A 420 -7.73 -8.86 14.93
CA LEU A 420 -8.23 -8.21 13.71
C LEU A 420 -8.96 -9.18 12.77
N PHE A 421 -8.53 -10.44 12.70
CA PHE A 421 -8.94 -11.39 11.66
C PHE A 421 -9.86 -12.52 12.15
N GLN A 422 -10.61 -12.29 13.23
CA GLN A 422 -11.58 -13.27 13.74
C GLN A 422 -12.85 -13.37 12.90
N ASN A 423 -13.12 -12.41 12.01
CA ASN A 423 -14.31 -12.33 11.13
C ASN A 423 -15.63 -12.66 11.87
N ARG A 424 -15.80 -12.12 13.08
CA ARG A 424 -17.01 -12.27 13.89
C ARG A 424 -17.51 -10.90 14.32
N ASP A 425 -18.83 -10.74 14.42
CA ASP A 425 -19.44 -9.53 14.98
C ASP A 425 -19.13 -9.48 16.48
N VAL A 426 -18.20 -8.60 16.88
CA VAL A 426 -17.73 -8.51 18.27
C VAL A 426 -18.84 -8.12 19.25
N ARG A 427 -19.95 -7.54 18.78
CA ARG A 427 -21.12 -7.23 19.62
C ARG A 427 -21.86 -8.49 20.10
N GLN A 428 -21.58 -9.64 19.51
CA GLN A 428 -22.20 -10.92 19.84
C GLN A 428 -21.29 -11.82 20.68
N VAL A 429 -20.14 -11.30 21.12
CA VAL A 429 -19.09 -12.06 21.83
C VAL A 429 -18.94 -11.51 23.25
N SER A 430 -18.76 -12.37 24.24
CA SER A 430 -18.55 -11.95 25.63
C SER A 430 -17.17 -11.28 25.83
N GLU A 431 -17.02 -10.42 26.86
CA GLU A 431 -15.72 -9.81 27.17
C GLU A 431 -14.67 -10.88 27.49
N GLU A 432 -15.05 -11.97 28.17
CA GLU A 432 -14.18 -13.10 28.47
C GLU A 432 -13.67 -13.80 27.21
N GLU A 433 -14.47 -13.92 26.15
CA GLU A 433 -14.06 -14.51 24.86
C GLU A 433 -13.24 -13.55 23.99
N ILE A 434 -13.32 -12.24 24.24
CA ILE A 434 -12.51 -11.22 23.55
C ILE A 434 -11.12 -11.13 24.19
N TYR A 435 -11.04 -11.14 25.52
CA TYR A 435 -9.79 -10.94 26.27
C TYR A 435 -9.16 -12.24 26.82
N GLY A 436 -9.87 -13.37 26.82
CA GLY A 436 -9.45 -14.63 27.45
C GLY A 436 -8.39 -15.44 26.71
N VAL A 437 -7.92 -15.01 25.54
CA VAL A 437 -6.92 -15.76 24.75
C VAL A 437 -5.46 -15.50 25.24
N ALA A 438 -5.27 -14.76 26.34
CA ALA A 438 -3.93 -14.40 26.82
C ALA A 438 -3.30 -15.35 27.87
N HIS A 439 -3.88 -16.52 28.13
CA HIS A 439 -3.26 -17.51 29.03
C HIS A 439 -3.22 -18.90 28.38
N CYS A 440 -2.23 -19.12 27.51
CA CYS A 440 -1.62 -20.44 27.42
C CYS A 440 -0.83 -20.65 28.72
N SER A 441 -1.45 -21.35 29.67
CA SER A 441 -0.77 -21.93 30.82
C SER A 441 0.28 -22.92 30.32
N ASP A 442 1.55 -22.64 30.62
CA ASP A 442 2.63 -23.62 30.60
C ASP A 442 2.24 -24.82 31.47
N GLY A 443 2.29 -26.00 30.85
CA GLY A 443 2.25 -27.30 31.50
C GLY A 443 3.49 -28.09 31.14
#